data_AF-A0A538HJC7-F1
#
_entry.id   AF-A0A538HJC7-F1
#
_cell.length_a   1.000
_cell.length_b   1.000
_cell.length_c   1.000
_cell.angle_alpha   90.00
_cell.angle_beta   90.00
_cell.angle_gamma   90.00
#
_symmetry.space_group_name_H-M   'P 1'
#
loop_
_entity.id
_entity.type
_entity.pdbx_description
1 polymer ?
#
loop_
_entity_poly.entity_id
_entity_poly.type
_entity_poly.pdbx_seq_one_letter_code
_entity_poly.pdbx_strand_id
1 'polypeptide(L)'
;MTHALPRNVALTYDDLRAMPDDGHRYELVDGTLIVTPAPKIPHQRVVGRLFIALSHAAPAEYEVLVAPVDYVASEHTVLEPDVLVARRSELGLDNLRHAPVLVVEVLSRSTRRID
;
A
#
# COMPACT_ATOMS: atom_id res chain seq x y z
N MET A 1 8.52 -14.26 18.38
CA MET A 1 9.53 -13.43 19.06
C MET A 1 9.17 -11.99 18.78
N THR A 2 8.93 -11.18 19.81
CA THR A 2 8.53 -9.78 19.63
C THR A 2 9.80 -8.96 19.39
N HIS A 3 10.09 -8.60 18.14
CA HIS A 3 11.20 -7.68 17.84
C HIS A 3 10.73 -6.28 18.22
N ALA A 4 11.21 -5.77 19.35
CA ALA A 4 10.97 -4.38 19.72
C ALA A 4 11.77 -3.50 18.76
N LEU A 5 11.07 -2.78 17.87
CA LEU A 5 11.73 -1.84 16.96
C LEU A 5 12.44 -0.74 17.76
N PRO A 6 13.70 -0.42 17.45
CA PRO A 6 14.42 0.65 18.12
C PRO A 6 13.73 1.99 17.84
N ARG A 7 13.27 2.67 18.90
CA ARG A 7 12.48 3.91 18.82
C ARG A 7 13.22 5.15 18.26
N ASN A 8 14.39 4.99 17.63
CA ASN A 8 15.25 6.10 17.19
C ASN A 8 16.08 5.79 15.92
N VAL A 9 15.75 4.74 15.17
CA VAL A 9 16.41 4.42 13.88
C VAL A 9 15.35 4.49 12.79
N ALA A 10 15.66 5.18 11.69
CA ALA A 10 14.82 5.19 10.50
C ALA A 10 14.65 3.75 9.99
N LEU A 11 13.40 3.29 9.90
CA LEU A 11 13.10 1.93 9.47
C LEU A 11 13.34 1.77 7.96
N THR A 12 13.63 0.54 7.59
CA THR A 12 13.87 0.11 6.22
C THR A 12 12.76 -0.81 5.73
N TYR A 13 12.70 -1.04 4.42
CA TYR A 13 11.80 -2.04 3.84
C TYR A 13 12.00 -3.44 4.44
N ASP A 14 13.24 -3.82 4.76
CA ASP A 14 13.51 -5.13 5.38
C ASP A 14 12.93 -5.21 6.80
N ASP A 15 12.96 -4.11 7.56
CA ASP A 15 12.28 -4.03 8.85
C ASP A 15 10.76 -4.15 8.69
N LEU A 16 10.18 -3.51 7.67
CA LEU A 16 8.75 -3.58 7.38
C LEU A 16 8.31 -5.01 7.06
N ARG A 17 9.09 -5.75 6.27
CA ARG A 17 8.83 -7.16 5.94
C ARG A 17 8.89 -8.10 7.14
N ALA A 18 9.51 -7.67 8.24
CA ALA A 18 9.55 -8.42 9.49
C ALA A 18 8.33 -8.15 10.39
N MET A 19 7.41 -7.26 10.00
CA MET A 19 6.18 -7.01 10.74
C MET A 19 5.28 -8.25 10.78
N PRO A 20 4.51 -8.44 11.86
CA PRO A 20 3.61 -9.58 11.98
C PRO A 20 2.43 -9.46 11.00
N ASP A 21 1.99 -10.60 10.47
CA ASP A 21 0.72 -10.72 9.75
C ASP A 21 -0.45 -10.78 10.74
N ASP A 22 -0.81 -9.62 11.28
CA ASP A 22 -1.86 -9.46 12.29
C ASP A 22 -3.09 -8.65 11.79
N GLY A 23 -3.16 -8.45 10.47
CA GLY A 23 -4.24 -7.73 9.81
C GLY A 23 -4.16 -6.21 9.90
N HIS A 24 -3.08 -5.64 10.45
CA HIS A 24 -2.79 -4.22 10.28
C HIS A 24 -2.12 -3.95 8.93
N ARG A 25 -2.36 -2.76 8.41
CA ARG A 25 -1.60 -2.18 7.31
C ARG A 25 -0.37 -1.48 7.88
N TYR A 26 0.80 -1.81 7.35
CA TYR A 26 2.08 -1.24 7.77
C TYR A 26 2.70 -0.46 6.61
N GLU A 27 2.87 0.84 6.79
CA GLU A 27 3.49 1.71 5.78
C GLU A 27 4.71 2.40 6.38
N LEU A 28 5.69 2.73 5.52
CA LEU A 28 6.85 3.53 5.86
C LEU A 28 6.81 4.85 5.10
N VAL A 29 7.02 5.95 5.83
CA VAL A 29 7.23 7.28 5.25
C VAL A 29 8.50 7.88 5.86
N ASP A 30 9.54 8.02 5.05
CA ASP A 30 10.86 8.53 5.48
C ASP A 30 11.40 7.83 6.74
N GLY A 31 11.24 6.50 6.79
CA GLY A 31 11.68 5.64 7.88
C GLY A 31 10.76 5.65 9.11
N THR A 32 9.62 6.34 9.05
CA THR A 32 8.61 6.35 10.09
C THR A 32 7.53 5.30 9.81
N LEU A 33 7.29 4.40 10.76
CA LEU A 33 6.22 3.41 10.68
C LEU A 33 4.85 4.04 10.94
N ILE A 34 3.96 3.87 9.98
CA ILE A 34 2.53 4.17 10.09
C ILE A 34 1.80 2.84 10.18
N VAL A 35 0.97 2.68 11.21
CA VAL A 35 0.18 1.47 11.45
C VAL A 35 -1.28 1.84 11.42
N THR A 36 -2.02 1.25 10.47
CA THR A 36 -3.45 1.50 10.28
C THR A 36 -4.22 0.19 10.45
N PRO A 37 -5.34 0.17 11.19
CA PRO A 37 -6.17 -1.03 11.29
C PRO A 37 -6.78 -1.40 9.94
N ALA A 38 -7.16 -2.67 9.78
CA ALA A 38 -7.86 -3.13 8.58
C ALA A 38 -9.07 -2.24 8.21
N PRO A 39 -9.28 -1.97 6.91
CA PRO A 39 -10.39 -1.17 6.44
C PRO A 39 -11.75 -1.82 6.73
N LYS A 40 -12.77 -0.98 6.97
CA LYS A 40 -14.15 -1.43 7.19
C LYS A 40 -14.86 -1.75 5.86
N ILE A 41 -15.93 -2.54 5.94
CA ILE A 41 -16.74 -2.96 4.77
C ILE A 41 -17.15 -1.81 3.82
N PRO A 42 -17.56 -0.60 4.28
CA PRO A 42 -17.88 0.48 3.36
C PRO A 42 -16.70 0.95 2.49
N HIS A 43 -15.49 0.97 3.05
CA HIS A 43 -14.26 1.30 2.34
C HIS A 43 -13.97 0.25 1.27
N GLN A 44 -14.01 -1.03 1.64
CA GLN A 44 -13.82 -2.15 0.71
C GLN A 44 -14.85 -2.17 -0.43
N ARG A 45 -16.10 -1.76 -0.17
CA ARG A 45 -17.12 -1.60 -1.22
C ARG A 45 -16.80 -0.49 -2.22
N VAL A 46 -16.08 0.55 -1.82
CA VAL A 46 -15.64 1.61 -2.73
C VAL A 46 -14.45 1.11 -3.54
N VAL A 47 -13.44 0.52 -2.88
CA VAL A 47 -12.27 -0.10 -3.53
C VAL A 47 -12.69 -1.09 -4.62
N GLY A 48 -13.59 -2.03 -4.31
CA GLY A 48 -14.06 -3.02 -5.29
C GLY A 48 -14.77 -2.40 -6.51
N ARG A 49 -15.51 -1.30 -6.33
CA ARG A 49 -16.14 -0.59 -7.45
C ARG A 49 -15.13 0.16 -8.30
N LEU A 50 -14.13 0.77 -7.67
CA LEU A 50 -13.02 1.44 -8.37
C LEU A 50 -12.22 0.42 -9.17
N PHE A 51 -11.89 -0.74 -8.58
CA PHE A 51 -11.20 -1.82 -9.27
C PHE A 51 -11.93 -2.24 -10.54
N ILE A 52 -13.24 -2.52 -10.46
CA ILE A 52 -14.05 -2.91 -11.64
C ILE A 52 -14.03 -1.80 -12.70
N ALA A 53 -14.33 -0.55 -12.31
CA ALA A 53 -14.41 0.57 -13.25
C ALA A 53 -13.07 0.85 -13.94
N LEU A 54 -11.97 0.86 -13.18
CA LEU A 54 -10.64 1.10 -13.71
C LEU A 54 -10.15 -0.08 -14.57
N SER A 55 -10.41 -1.33 -14.15
CA SER A 55 -10.01 -2.51 -14.93
C SER A 55 -10.71 -2.56 -16.29
N HIS A 56 -11.96 -2.09 -16.38
CA HIS A 56 -12.67 -1.97 -17.65
C HIS A 56 -12.12 -0.84 -18.55
N ALA A 57 -11.59 0.23 -17.96
CA ALA A 57 -11.06 1.37 -18.69
C ALA A 57 -9.58 1.25 -19.04
N ALA A 58 -8.82 0.43 -18.31
CA ALA A 58 -7.37 0.31 -18.44
C ALA A 58 -6.98 -0.35 -19.77
N PRO A 59 -6.04 0.26 -20.52
CA PRO A 59 -5.36 -0.42 -21.63
C PRO A 59 -4.66 -1.71 -21.18
N ALA A 60 -4.44 -2.64 -22.11
CA ALA A 60 -3.97 -3.99 -21.81
C ALA A 60 -2.54 -4.05 -21.23
N GLU A 61 -1.73 -3.03 -21.46
CA GLU A 61 -0.39 -2.90 -20.91
C GLU A 61 -0.37 -2.49 -19.43
N TYR A 62 -1.51 -2.07 -18.88
CA TYR A 62 -1.65 -1.71 -17.47
C TYR A 62 -2.40 -2.79 -16.69
N GLU A 63 -2.15 -2.81 -15.40
CA GLU A 63 -2.82 -3.68 -14.45
C GLU A 63 -3.26 -2.85 -13.25
N VAL A 64 -4.52 -3.05 -12.88
CA VAL A 64 -5.13 -2.44 -11.71
C VAL A 64 -5.01 -3.44 -10.57
N LEU A 65 -4.47 -2.99 -9.44
CA LEU A 65 -4.32 -3.78 -8.22
C LEU A 65 -5.02 -3.04 -7.07
N VAL A 66 -5.36 -3.79 -6.03
CA VAL A 66 -5.96 -3.26 -4.79
C VAL A 66 -5.16 -3.77 -3.61
N ALA A 67 -5.16 -3.03 -2.49
CA ALA A 67 -4.48 -3.43 -1.27
C ALA A 67 -4.83 -4.87 -0.84
N PRO A 68 -3.87 -5.65 -0.28
CA PRO A 68 -2.49 -5.23 0.02
C PRO A 68 -1.57 -5.31 -1.21
N VAL A 69 -0.80 -4.24 -1.45
CA VAL A 69 0.29 -4.18 -2.45
C VAL A 69 1.37 -3.22 -1.95
N ASP A 70 2.59 -3.71 -1.78
CA ASP A 70 3.75 -2.87 -1.45
C ASP A 70 4.18 -2.03 -2.66
N TYR A 71 4.05 -0.70 -2.57
CA TYR A 71 4.77 0.24 -3.43
C TYR A 71 6.03 0.73 -2.70
N VAL A 72 7.18 0.22 -3.11
CA VAL A 72 8.49 0.55 -2.54
C VAL A 72 9.09 1.73 -3.31
N ALA A 73 8.78 2.94 -2.88
CA ALA A 73 9.30 4.18 -3.47
C ALA A 73 10.79 4.40 -3.15
N SER A 74 11.23 3.97 -1.97
CA SER A 74 12.64 3.93 -1.57
C SER A 74 12.85 2.87 -0.47
N GLU A 75 14.10 2.70 -0.01
CA GLU A 75 14.40 1.85 1.15
C GLU A 75 13.65 2.29 2.42
N HIS A 76 13.32 3.58 2.54
CA HIS A 76 12.70 4.17 3.72
C HIS A 76 11.24 4.62 3.50
N THR A 77 10.71 4.44 2.29
CA THR A 77 9.34 4.86 1.96
C THR A 77 8.65 3.75 1.19
N VAL A 78 7.65 3.14 1.84
CA VAL A 78 6.88 2.00 1.33
C VAL A 78 5.42 2.25 1.68
N LEU A 79 4.59 2.34 0.66
CA LEU A 79 3.18 2.66 0.79
C LEU A 79 2.34 1.45 0.41
N GLU A 80 1.14 1.36 0.97
CA GLU A 80 0.16 0.34 0.59
C GLU A 80 -1.14 1.02 0.11
N PRO A 81 -1.18 1.44 -1.17
CA PRO A 81 -2.32 2.18 -1.69
C PRO A 81 -3.58 1.34 -1.78
N ASP A 82 -4.74 1.96 -1.54
CA ASP A 82 -6.03 1.26 -1.67
C ASP A 82 -6.27 0.71 -3.08
N VAL A 83 -5.93 1.50 -4.10
CA VAL A 83 -5.94 1.11 -5.52
C VAL A 83 -4.72 1.68 -6.23
N LEU A 84 -4.09 0.85 -7.05
CA LEU A 84 -2.88 1.17 -7.79
C LEU A 84 -3.01 0.72 -9.25
N VAL A 85 -2.49 1.52 -10.19
CA VAL A 85 -2.37 1.15 -11.60
C VAL A 85 -0.90 1.25 -12.00
N ALA A 86 -0.35 0.16 -12.53
CA ALA A 86 1.04 0.09 -12.98
C ALA A 86 1.14 -0.59 -14.35
N ARG A 87 2.29 -0.45 -15.02
CA ARG A 87 2.57 -1.23 -16.23
C ARG A 87 2.80 -2.69 -15.84
N ARG A 88 2.20 -3.62 -16.57
CA ARG A 88 2.36 -5.07 -16.35
C ARG A 88 3.83 -5.50 -16.36
N SER A 89 4.64 -4.86 -17.20
CA SER A 89 6.08 -5.15 -17.33
C SER A 89 6.92 -4.67 -16.14
N GLU A 90 6.37 -3.83 -15.27
CA GLU A 90 7.08 -3.22 -14.13
C GLU A 90 6.71 -3.87 -12.79
N LEU A 91 5.71 -4.75 -12.77
CA LEU A 91 5.27 -5.48 -11.59
C LEU A 91 6.28 -6.56 -11.22
N GLY A 92 6.73 -6.52 -9.96
CA GLY A 92 7.45 -7.63 -9.33
C GLY A 92 6.48 -8.69 -8.81
N LEU A 93 7.04 -9.79 -8.31
CA LEU A 93 6.23 -10.85 -7.69
C LEU A 93 5.60 -10.40 -6.36
N ASP A 94 6.40 -9.68 -5.55
CA ASP A 94 6.01 -9.32 -4.18
C ASP A 94 5.67 -7.82 -4.02
N ASN A 95 6.20 -6.96 -4.89
CA ASN A 95 6.09 -5.51 -4.76
C ASN A 95 6.20 -4.80 -6.12
N LEU A 96 5.85 -3.52 -6.11
CA LEU A 96 6.15 -2.57 -7.18
C LEU A 96 7.27 -1.62 -6.72
N ARG A 97 8.32 -1.50 -7.52
CA ARG A 97 9.42 -0.53 -7.29
C ARG A 97 9.42 0.66 -8.25
N HIS A 98 8.67 0.55 -9.34
CA HIS A 98 8.50 1.64 -10.30
C HIS A 98 7.33 2.53 -9.87
N ALA A 99 7.36 3.80 -10.22
CA ALA A 99 6.27 4.71 -9.88
C ALA A 99 4.96 4.24 -10.54
N PRO A 100 3.85 4.09 -9.78
CA PRO A 100 2.55 3.81 -10.36
C PRO A 100 2.14 4.90 -11.34
N VAL A 101 1.34 4.53 -12.33
CA VAL A 101 0.70 5.47 -13.26
C VAL A 101 -0.48 6.20 -12.60
N LEU A 102 -1.15 5.52 -11.66
CA LEU A 102 -2.23 6.08 -10.86
C LEU A 102 -2.24 5.43 -9.48
N VAL A 103 -2.53 6.25 -8.46
CA VAL A 103 -2.87 5.82 -7.10
C VAL A 103 -4.20 6.46 -6.72
N VAL A 104 -5.07 5.72 -6.04
CA VAL A 104 -6.33 6.24 -5.49
C VAL A 104 -6.47 5.79 -4.04
N GLU A 105 -6.63 6.76 -3.13
CA GLU A 105 -6.93 6.52 -1.71
C GLU A 105 -8.41 6.77 -1.40
N VAL A 106 -9.04 5.84 -0.69
CA VAL A 106 -10.43 5.95 -0.26
C VAL A 106 -10.47 6.47 1.17
N LEU A 107 -10.73 7.76 1.30
CA LEU A 107 -10.84 8.40 2.60
C LEU A 107 -12.00 7.81 3.42
N SER A 108 -11.73 7.39 4.65
CA SER A 108 -12.75 7.10 5.65
C SER A 108 -12.70 8.15 6.76
N ARG A 109 -13.80 8.37 7.50
CA ARG A 109 -13.81 9.34 8.62
C ARG A 109 -12.74 9.04 9.70
N SER A 110 -12.17 7.84 9.70
CA SER A 110 -11.05 7.42 10.56
C SER A 110 -9.65 7.76 10.02
N THR A 111 -9.46 8.10 8.74
CA THR A 111 -8.13 8.34 8.11
C THR A 111 -7.82 9.80 7.79
N ARG A 112 -8.75 10.73 8.08
CA ARG A 112 -8.66 12.17 7.73
C ARG A 112 -7.47 12.95 8.33
N ARG A 113 -6.54 12.31 9.04
CA ARG A 113 -5.40 12.96 9.71
C ARG A 113 -4.04 12.55 9.16
N ILE A 114 -3.97 11.64 8.19
CA ILE A 114 -2.71 11.11 7.66
C ILE A 114 -2.62 11.24 6.12
N ASP A 115 -3.75 11.33 5.42
CA ASP A 115 -3.82 11.57 3.96
C ASP A 115 -3.82 13.06 3.59
#